data_AF-A0A8S3DPS8-F1
#
_entry.id   AF-A0A8S3DPS8-F1
#
_cell.length_a   1.000
_cell.length_b   1.000
_cell.length_c   1.000
_cell.angle_alpha   90.00
_cell.angle_beta   90.00
_cell.angle_gamma   90.00
#
_symmetry.space_group_name_H-M   'P 1'
#
loop_
_entity.id
_entity.type
_entity.pdbx_description
1 polymer ?
#
loop_
_entity_poly.entity_id
_entity_poly.type
_entity_poly.pdbx_seq_one_letter_code
_entity_poly.pdbx_strand_id
1 'polypeptide(L)'
;IDSKQGRSCVALCWNPKIPNLLLSGFDRYRSDNCLTIWDINHNGVSSPSSHQIGGIASSSSSTLDEYKRVDILMHNQQVWKPIFDYGMSEQCHSLAWFKPNERCFAACTTQHNTRNIKIYDPRASQPAVLSFSTKAPFNLCCDTNERYLAASIDKTIYVYDSRAHEKPVIVREEHEPIVKLAWSRTGFIIILII
;
A
#
# COMPACT_ATOMS: atom_id res chain seq x y z
N ILE A 1 -14.16 -6.97 -12.61
CA ILE A 1 -13.32 -5.94 -11.94
C ILE A 1 -13.21 -4.80 -12.93
N ASP A 2 -14.18 -3.88 -12.91
CA ASP A 2 -14.11 -2.70 -13.78
C ASP A 2 -12.94 -1.83 -13.33
N SER A 3 -11.94 -1.70 -14.21
CA SER A 3 -10.74 -0.88 -14.00
C SER A 3 -11.11 0.60 -14.07
N LYS A 4 -11.74 1.14 -13.02
CA LYS A 4 -12.01 2.59 -12.92
C LYS A 4 -10.73 3.44 -12.82
N GLN A 5 -9.54 2.85 -12.68
CA GLN A 5 -8.26 3.57 -12.65
C GLN A 5 -7.25 2.87 -13.57
N GLY A 6 -7.03 3.43 -14.77
CA GLY A 6 -6.10 2.93 -15.78
C GLY A 6 -4.61 3.14 -15.46
N ARG A 7 -4.21 2.93 -14.19
CA ARG A 7 -2.82 3.07 -13.73
C ARG A 7 -2.19 1.69 -13.51
N SER A 8 -0.90 1.57 -13.79
CA SER A 8 -0.16 0.31 -13.62
C SER A 8 -0.07 -0.07 -12.14
N CYS A 9 -0.32 -1.34 -11.84
CA CYS A 9 0.01 -1.92 -10.55
C CYS A 9 1.45 -2.48 -10.64
N VAL A 10 2.34 -1.91 -9.83
CA VAL A 10 3.79 -2.17 -9.91
C VAL A 10 4.28 -3.10 -8.80
N ALA A 11 3.50 -3.24 -7.73
CA ALA A 11 3.84 -4.12 -6.62
C ALA A 11 2.57 -4.70 -5.98
N LEU A 12 2.61 -5.98 -5.63
CA LEU A 12 1.54 -6.71 -4.95
C LEU A 12 2.14 -7.63 -3.88
N CYS A 13 1.53 -7.68 -2.70
CA CYS A 13 1.99 -8.54 -1.62
C CYS A 13 0.83 -9.02 -0.75
N TRP A 14 0.62 -10.35 -0.72
CA TRP A 14 -0.26 -10.99 0.25
C TRP A 14 0.32 -10.88 1.64
N ASN A 15 -0.54 -10.61 2.61
CA ASN A 15 -0.14 -10.64 3.99
C ASN A 15 0.25 -12.08 4.39
N PRO A 16 1.41 -12.30 5.01
CA PRO A 16 1.93 -13.64 5.29
C PRO A 16 1.21 -14.38 6.41
N LYS A 17 0.37 -13.68 7.21
CA LYS A 17 -0.37 -14.26 8.34
C LYS A 17 -1.88 -14.16 8.18
N ILE A 18 -2.37 -13.06 7.58
CA ILE A 18 -3.80 -12.78 7.38
C ILE A 18 -4.11 -12.99 5.90
N PRO A 19 -4.51 -14.20 5.47
CA PRO A 19 -4.51 -14.59 4.05
C PRO A 19 -5.49 -13.80 3.18
N ASN A 20 -6.47 -13.13 3.78
CA ASN A 20 -7.43 -12.29 3.07
C ASN A 20 -6.94 -10.86 2.84
N LEU A 21 -5.84 -10.44 3.45
CA LEU A 21 -5.29 -9.10 3.25
C LEU A 21 -4.29 -9.06 2.10
N LEU A 22 -4.54 -8.15 1.16
CA LEU A 22 -3.71 -7.88 0.00
C LEU A 22 -3.26 -6.42 -0.01
N LEU A 23 -1.96 -6.19 -0.10
CA LEU A 23 -1.37 -4.87 -0.31
C LEU A 23 -1.03 -4.69 -1.79
N SER A 24 -1.35 -3.52 -2.32
CA SER A 24 -1.08 -3.16 -3.72
C SER A 24 -0.45 -1.78 -3.82
N GLY A 25 0.45 -1.64 -4.79
CA GLY A 25 1.21 -0.44 -5.07
C GLY A 25 1.06 -0.06 -6.54
N PHE A 26 0.92 1.24 -6.82
CA PHE A 26 0.59 1.76 -8.13
C PHE A 26 1.55 2.87 -8.57
N ASP A 27 1.54 3.13 -9.88
CA ASP A 27 2.17 4.30 -10.46
C ASP A 27 1.53 5.61 -10.00
N ARG A 28 2.28 6.70 -10.17
CA ARG A 28 1.86 8.04 -9.75
C ARG A 28 0.63 8.50 -10.51
N TYR A 29 -0.34 9.00 -9.76
CA TYR A 29 -1.48 9.72 -10.30
C TYR A 29 -1.81 10.93 -9.43
N ARG A 30 -2.06 12.09 -10.06
CA ARG A 30 -2.05 13.41 -9.40
C ARG A 30 -3.12 13.58 -8.31
N SER A 31 -4.18 12.78 -8.32
CA SER A 31 -5.28 12.89 -7.35
C SER A 31 -5.47 11.64 -6.49
N ASP A 32 -4.63 10.62 -6.66
CA ASP A 32 -4.91 9.30 -6.08
C ASP A 32 -3.76 8.81 -5.21
N ASN A 33 -4.13 7.94 -4.27
CA ASN A 33 -3.24 7.19 -3.40
C ASN A 33 -2.54 6.07 -4.17
N CYS A 34 -1.22 5.94 -4.05
CA CYS A 34 -0.46 4.90 -4.75
C CYS A 34 -0.36 3.58 -3.99
N LEU A 35 -0.89 3.51 -2.76
CA LEU A 35 -0.89 2.31 -1.93
C LEU A 35 -2.32 2.02 -1.48
N THR A 36 -2.76 0.77 -1.61
CA THR A 36 -4.10 0.37 -1.13
C THR A 36 -4.06 -1.02 -0.48
N ILE A 37 -4.83 -1.18 0.60
CA ILE A 37 -5.02 -2.47 1.30
C ILE A 37 -6.43 -2.97 1.04
N TRP A 38 -6.55 -4.24 0.66
CA TRP A 38 -7.80 -4.93 0.40
C TRP A 38 -7.99 -6.06 1.40
N ASP A 39 -9.23 -6.28 1.80
CA ASP A 39 -9.66 -7.56 2.37
C ASP A 39 -10.55 -8.22 1.33
N ILE A 40 -10.08 -9.33 0.77
CA ILE A 40 -10.77 -10.04 -0.31
C ILE A 40 -12.06 -10.73 0.16
N ASN A 41 -12.30 -10.82 1.46
CA ASN A 41 -13.55 -11.34 2.02
C ASN A 41 -14.50 -10.20 2.44
N HIS A 42 -14.02 -8.95 2.44
CA HIS A 42 -14.83 -7.80 2.83
C HIS A 42 -15.66 -7.32 1.64
N ASN A 43 -16.89 -7.81 1.55
CA ASN A 43 -17.89 -7.26 0.64
C ASN A 43 -18.19 -5.82 1.09
N GLY A 44 -17.96 -4.84 0.22
CA GLY A 44 -18.09 -3.41 0.51
C GLY A 44 -19.51 -2.98 0.83
N VAL A 45 -20.01 -3.34 2.02
CA VAL A 45 -21.21 -2.74 2.59
C VAL A 45 -20.83 -1.31 2.94
N SER A 46 -21.32 -0.38 2.13
CA SER A 46 -21.26 1.04 2.42
C SER A 46 -22.03 1.30 3.71
N SER A 47 -21.31 1.49 4.83
CA SER A 47 -21.89 2.25 5.94
C SER A 47 -22.29 3.61 5.38
N PRO A 48 -23.56 4.03 5.46
CA PRO A 48 -23.96 5.35 4.99
C PRO A 48 -23.12 6.38 5.75
N SER A 49 -22.31 7.12 5.00
CA SER A 49 -21.47 8.17 5.51
C SER A 49 -22.29 9.13 6.37
N SER A 50 -21.92 9.25 7.64
CA SER A 50 -22.38 10.30 8.54
C SER A 50 -21.87 11.65 8.03
N HIS A 51 -22.58 12.24 7.08
CA HIS A 51 -22.49 13.66 6.77
C HIS A 51 -23.75 14.36 7.31
N GLN A 52 -23.54 15.03 8.43
CA GLN A 52 -24.16 16.28 8.89
C GLN A 52 -25.68 16.38 8.99
N ILE A 53 -26.09 16.58 10.24
CA ILE A 53 -27.25 17.35 10.68
C ILE A 53 -27.34 18.65 9.87
N GLY A 54 -28.50 18.89 9.24
CA GLY A 54 -28.89 20.22 8.78
C GLY A 54 -29.93 20.21 7.68
N GLY A 55 -31.20 20.45 8.02
CA GLY A 55 -32.20 20.94 7.05
C GLY A 55 -33.58 20.29 7.15
N ILE A 56 -34.45 20.90 7.95
CA ILE A 56 -35.91 20.70 7.91
C ILE A 56 -36.42 21.30 6.59
N ALA A 57 -37.17 20.55 5.78
CA ALA A 57 -38.15 21.11 4.85
C ALA A 57 -39.22 20.08 4.48
N SER A 58 -40.44 20.61 4.46
CA SER A 58 -41.76 19.99 4.38
C SER A 58 -42.17 19.43 3.02
N SER A 59 -43.10 18.47 3.10
CA SER A 59 -44.10 18.03 2.10
C SER A 59 -44.21 18.79 0.76
N SER A 60 -44.11 18.06 -0.35
CA SER A 60 -45.11 18.09 -1.43
C SER A 60 -44.89 16.97 -2.45
N SER A 61 -45.99 16.32 -2.83
CA SER A 61 -46.12 15.28 -3.84
C SER A 61 -45.89 15.84 -5.25
N SER A 62 -45.08 15.17 -6.08
CA SER A 62 -45.30 15.11 -7.54
C SER A 62 -44.49 13.98 -8.21
N THR A 63 -45.11 13.42 -9.24
CA THR A 63 -44.86 12.16 -9.92
C THR A 63 -43.64 12.18 -10.87
N LEU A 64 -42.48 11.73 -10.40
CA LEU A 64 -41.27 11.52 -11.23
C LEU A 64 -40.35 10.39 -10.73
N ASP A 65 -40.91 9.37 -10.07
CA ASP A 65 -40.16 8.33 -9.33
C ASP A 65 -40.22 6.91 -9.92
N GLU A 66 -40.43 6.77 -11.23
CA GLU A 66 -40.41 5.45 -11.89
C GLU A 66 -39.07 5.14 -12.57
N TYR A 67 -38.39 6.14 -13.15
CA TYR A 67 -37.05 5.94 -13.73
C TYR A 67 -35.94 5.79 -12.67
N LYS A 68 -36.09 6.41 -11.50
CA LYS A 68 -35.14 6.25 -10.38
C LYS A 68 -35.26 4.91 -9.66
N ARG A 69 -36.38 4.19 -9.81
CA ARG A 69 -36.55 2.85 -9.22
C ARG A 69 -35.76 1.78 -9.96
N VAL A 70 -35.47 1.99 -11.25
CA VAL A 70 -34.65 1.06 -12.04
C VAL A 70 -33.17 1.19 -11.68
N ASP A 71 -32.68 2.40 -11.39
CA ASP A 71 -31.30 2.61 -10.89
C ASP A 71 -31.05 1.95 -9.52
N ILE A 72 -32.07 1.92 -8.65
CA ILE A 72 -31.98 1.28 -7.32
C ILE A 72 -31.92 -0.25 -7.44
N LEU A 73 -32.52 -0.86 -8.46
CA LEU A 73 -32.44 -2.30 -8.68
C LEU A 73 -31.13 -2.74 -9.36
N MET A 74 -30.43 -1.83 -10.06
CA MET A 74 -29.14 -2.13 -10.70
C MET A 74 -27.92 -1.92 -9.81
N HIS A 75 -28.05 -1.22 -8.67
CA HIS A 75 -26.91 -0.89 -7.80
C HIS A 75 -26.60 -1.90 -6.69
N ASN A 76 -27.11 -3.13 -6.79
CA ASN A 76 -26.61 -4.26 -5.97
C ASN A 76 -25.23 -4.76 -6.44
N GLN A 77 -24.47 -3.92 -7.16
CA GLN A 77 -23.08 -4.15 -7.46
C GLN A 77 -22.31 -4.04 -6.15
N GLN A 78 -21.82 -5.18 -5.65
CA GLN A 78 -20.82 -5.20 -4.60
C GLN A 78 -19.61 -4.37 -5.06
N VAL A 79 -19.51 -3.14 -4.57
CA VAL A 79 -18.38 -2.27 -4.86
C VAL A 79 -17.25 -2.71 -3.94
N TRP A 80 -16.32 -3.48 -4.49
CA TRP A 80 -15.07 -3.79 -3.83
C TRP A 80 -14.33 -2.47 -3.55
N LYS A 81 -14.19 -2.12 -2.28
CA LYS A 81 -13.51 -0.90 -1.83
C LYS A 81 -12.28 -1.29 -1.01
N PRO A 82 -11.14 -0.62 -1.18
CA PRO A 82 -10.00 -0.83 -0.29
C PRO A 82 -10.37 -0.43 1.14
N ILE A 83 -9.79 -1.12 2.12
CA ILE A 83 -9.97 -0.78 3.54
C ILE A 83 -9.13 0.46 3.88
N PHE A 84 -7.95 0.57 3.27
CA PHE A 84 -7.03 1.69 3.49
C PHE A 84 -6.39 2.14 2.18
N ASP A 85 -6.15 3.44 2.07
CA ASP A 85 -5.47 4.08 0.96
C ASP A 85 -4.40 5.05 1.47
N TYR A 86 -3.19 5.01 0.90
CA TYR A 86 -2.06 5.87 1.30
C TYR A 86 -1.22 6.35 0.10
N GLY A 87 -0.35 7.33 0.33
CA GLY A 87 0.61 7.79 -0.68
C GLY A 87 -0.03 8.66 -1.76
N MET A 88 -0.79 9.68 -1.36
CA MET A 88 -1.44 10.64 -2.24
C MET A 88 -0.42 11.30 -3.18
N SER A 89 -0.63 11.21 -4.50
CA SER A 89 0.27 11.78 -5.51
C SER A 89 1.72 11.25 -5.52
N GLU A 90 1.95 10.08 -4.94
CA GLU A 90 3.25 9.41 -4.91
C GLU A 90 3.32 8.29 -5.96
N GLN A 91 4.51 7.77 -6.24
CA GLN A 91 4.71 6.55 -7.03
C GLN A 91 5.19 5.44 -6.10
N CYS A 92 4.60 4.23 -6.16
CA CYS A 92 5.16 3.07 -5.48
C CYS A 92 6.25 2.40 -6.33
N HIS A 93 7.23 1.76 -5.71
CA HIS A 93 8.25 0.95 -6.38
C HIS A 93 8.35 -0.48 -5.85
N SER A 94 8.21 -0.66 -4.53
CA SER A 94 8.23 -1.97 -3.90
C SER A 94 7.57 -1.94 -2.53
N LEU A 95 7.19 -3.12 -2.04
CA LEU A 95 6.37 -3.32 -0.85
C LEU A 95 6.86 -4.49 -0.02
N ALA A 96 6.72 -4.41 1.31
CA ALA A 96 6.98 -5.53 2.21
C ALA A 96 6.10 -5.46 3.46
N TRP A 97 5.48 -6.59 3.83
CA TRP A 97 4.83 -6.76 5.13
C TRP A 97 5.86 -7.04 6.23
N PHE A 98 5.63 -6.50 7.43
CA PHE A 98 6.33 -6.96 8.62
C PHE A 98 5.72 -8.29 9.09
N LYS A 99 6.57 -9.29 9.36
CA LYS A 99 6.09 -10.64 9.70
C LYS A 99 5.56 -10.73 11.15
N PRO A 100 6.24 -10.20 12.18
CA PRO A 100 5.70 -10.21 13.54
C PRO A 100 4.43 -9.37 13.68
N ASN A 101 4.44 -8.15 13.17
CA ASN A 101 3.37 -7.16 13.20
C ASN A 101 2.55 -7.20 11.91
N GLU A 102 1.59 -8.12 11.94
CA GLU A 102 0.71 -8.52 10.84
C GLU A 102 -0.12 -7.41 10.18
N ARG A 103 -0.08 -6.17 10.66
CA ARG A 103 -0.76 -5.03 10.01
C ARG A 103 0.18 -3.92 9.55
N CYS A 104 1.45 -3.96 9.94
CA CYS A 104 2.42 -2.98 9.48
C CYS A 104 3.06 -3.41 8.16
N PHE A 105 3.33 -2.44 7.31
CA PHE A 105 4.05 -2.67 6.07
C PHE A 105 4.98 -1.50 5.77
N ALA A 106 5.97 -1.77 4.93
CA ALA A 106 6.86 -0.77 4.38
C ALA A 106 6.63 -0.65 2.87
N ALA A 107 6.80 0.57 2.35
CA ALA A 107 6.74 0.86 0.93
C ALA A 107 7.90 1.77 0.53
N CYS A 108 8.52 1.46 -0.60
CA CYS A 108 9.39 2.40 -1.29
C CYS A 108 8.53 3.28 -2.19
N THR A 109 8.50 4.59 -1.94
CA THR A 109 7.75 5.54 -2.75
C THR A 109 8.62 6.70 -3.26
N THR A 110 8.24 7.26 -4.40
CA THR A 110 8.81 8.52 -4.91
C THR A 110 7.79 9.63 -4.80
N GLN A 111 8.18 10.70 -4.13
CA GLN A 111 7.41 11.93 -4.02
C GLN A 111 8.31 13.11 -4.40
N HIS A 112 7.90 13.92 -5.40
CA HIS A 112 8.68 15.05 -5.91
C HIS A 112 10.16 14.69 -6.23
N ASN A 113 10.38 13.55 -6.91
CA ASN A 113 11.71 12.99 -7.24
C ASN A 113 12.57 12.54 -6.05
N THR A 114 12.05 12.61 -4.83
CA THR A 114 12.69 12.05 -3.64
C THR A 114 12.16 10.65 -3.38
N ARG A 115 13.07 9.68 -3.36
CA ARG A 115 12.77 8.30 -2.98
C ARG A 115 12.81 8.15 -1.47
N ASN A 116 11.76 7.58 -0.90
CA ASN A 116 11.66 7.31 0.53
C ASN A 116 11.24 5.87 0.78
N ILE A 117 11.73 5.31 1.88
CA ILE A 117 11.10 4.16 2.52
C ILE A 117 10.17 4.70 3.59
N LYS A 118 8.90 4.29 3.52
CA LYS A 118 7.85 4.69 4.46
C LYS A 118 7.29 3.45 5.15
N ILE A 119 7.13 3.52 6.47
CA ILE A 119 6.47 2.48 7.27
C ILE A 119 5.07 2.98 7.63
N TYR A 120 4.09 2.11 7.42
CA TYR A 120 2.68 2.36 7.65
C TYR A 120 2.17 1.38 8.72
N ASP A 121 1.41 1.90 9.67
CA ASP A 121 0.59 1.11 10.58
C ASP A 121 -0.85 1.59 10.43
N PRO A 122 -1.77 0.78 9.85
CA PRO A 122 -3.17 1.17 9.68
C PRO A 122 -3.92 1.48 10.97
N ARG A 123 -3.36 1.12 12.13
CA ARG A 123 -3.93 1.44 13.44
C ARG A 123 -3.43 2.79 13.98
N ALA A 124 -2.39 3.36 13.40
CA ALA A 124 -1.83 4.62 13.83
C ALA A 124 -2.68 5.81 13.33
N SER A 125 -2.67 6.90 14.09
CA SER A 125 -3.38 8.13 13.72
C SER A 125 -2.75 8.84 12.52
N GLN A 126 -1.47 8.58 12.24
CA GLN A 126 -0.74 9.16 11.12
C GLN A 126 -0.65 8.16 9.97
N PRO A 127 -0.76 8.61 8.70
CA PRO A 127 -0.69 7.72 7.54
C PRO A 127 0.59 6.88 7.52
N ALA A 128 1.76 7.51 7.60
CA ALA A 128 3.04 6.83 7.77
C ALA A 128 3.59 7.13 9.16
N VAL A 129 3.97 6.09 9.90
CA VAL A 129 4.61 6.21 11.22
C VAL A 129 6.09 6.55 11.12
N LEU A 130 6.70 6.28 9.97
CA LEU A 130 8.09 6.62 9.69
C LEU A 130 8.27 6.88 8.19
N SER A 131 9.15 7.83 7.84
CA SER A 131 9.58 8.10 6.47
C SER A 131 11.05 8.54 6.45
N PHE A 132 11.87 7.93 5.60
CA PHE A 132 13.28 8.30 5.43
C PHE A 132 13.75 8.11 3.98
N SER A 133 14.73 8.92 3.57
CA SER A 133 15.25 8.90 2.19
C SER A 133 16.04 7.63 1.90
N THR A 134 15.91 7.12 0.68
CA THR A 134 16.64 5.93 0.21
C THR A 134 17.25 6.15 -1.18
N LYS A 135 18.39 5.50 -1.42
CA LYS A 135 18.96 5.41 -2.78
C LYS A 135 18.36 4.25 -3.57
N ALA A 136 17.84 3.23 -2.89
CA ALA A 136 17.36 1.97 -3.44
C ALA A 136 15.83 1.83 -3.35
N PRO A 137 15.10 1.88 -4.49
CA PRO A 137 13.63 1.77 -4.50
C PRO A 137 13.11 0.34 -4.66
N PHE A 138 13.93 -0.63 -5.06
CA PHE A 138 13.46 -1.94 -5.49
C PHE A 138 13.67 -3.03 -4.44
N ASN A 139 12.99 -4.16 -4.62
CA ASN A 139 13.18 -5.38 -3.84
C ASN A 139 13.12 -5.18 -2.30
N LEU A 140 12.27 -4.26 -1.84
CA LEU A 140 12.10 -4.02 -0.41
C LEU A 140 11.69 -5.30 0.30
N CYS A 141 12.38 -5.63 1.38
CA CYS A 141 12.03 -6.75 2.24
C CYS A 141 12.43 -6.49 3.70
N CYS A 142 11.61 -6.96 4.63
CA CYS A 142 11.82 -6.83 6.07
C CYS A 142 12.40 -8.13 6.66
N ASP A 143 13.29 -8.01 7.63
CA ASP A 143 13.75 -9.17 8.40
C ASP A 143 12.61 -9.74 9.28
N THR A 144 12.86 -10.91 9.88
CA THR A 144 11.89 -11.56 10.76
C THR A 144 11.70 -10.87 12.10
N ASN A 145 12.61 -10.00 12.52
CA ASN A 145 12.62 -9.35 13.84
C ASN A 145 12.16 -7.87 13.78
N GLU A 146 11.72 -7.41 12.60
CA GLU A 146 11.36 -6.02 12.30
C GLU A 146 12.49 -5.02 12.52
N ARG A 147 13.73 -5.49 12.55
CA ARG A 147 14.88 -4.63 12.83
C ARG A 147 15.49 -4.08 11.56
N TYR A 148 15.51 -4.87 10.49
CA TYR A 148 16.22 -4.49 9.28
C TYR A 148 15.29 -4.46 8.07
N LEU A 149 15.48 -3.43 7.25
CA LEU A 149 14.88 -3.28 5.93
C LEU A 149 15.98 -3.36 4.90
N ALA A 150 15.84 -4.25 3.92
CA ALA A 150 16.75 -4.32 2.78
C ALA A 150 16.03 -3.88 1.51
N ALA A 151 16.71 -3.11 0.66
CA ALA A 151 16.26 -2.71 -0.66
C ALA A 151 17.46 -2.72 -1.63
N SER A 152 17.21 -2.83 -2.93
CA SER A 152 18.27 -2.80 -3.94
C SER A 152 18.05 -1.76 -5.03
N ILE A 153 19.14 -1.44 -5.71
CA ILE A 153 19.17 -0.75 -7.00
C ILE A 153 20.35 -1.32 -7.79
N ASP A 154 20.08 -1.72 -9.02
CA ASP A 154 21.06 -2.38 -9.89
C ASP A 154 21.74 -3.57 -9.20
N LYS A 155 23.03 -3.43 -8.87
CA LYS A 155 23.85 -4.44 -8.20
C LYS A 155 24.04 -4.19 -6.70
N THR A 156 23.46 -3.12 -6.17
CA THR A 156 23.73 -2.65 -4.80
C THR A 156 22.55 -2.91 -3.87
N ILE A 157 22.85 -3.51 -2.73
CA ILE A 157 21.94 -3.74 -1.60
C ILE A 157 22.19 -2.69 -0.54
N TYR A 158 21.12 -2.10 -0.03
CA TYR A 158 21.11 -1.20 1.10
C TYR A 158 20.31 -1.84 2.22
N VAL A 159 20.90 -1.94 3.42
CA VAL A 159 20.22 -2.38 4.63
C VAL A 159 20.10 -1.20 5.58
N TYR A 160 18.91 -0.95 6.08
CA TYR A 160 18.57 0.10 7.04
C TYR A 160 18.14 -0.54 8.35
N ASP A 161 18.51 0.08 9.47
CA ASP A 161 17.92 -0.27 10.77
C ASP A 161 16.59 0.50 10.89
N SER A 162 15.51 -0.22 11.20
CA SER A 162 14.13 0.29 11.34
C SER A 162 13.91 1.18 12.56
N ARG A 163 14.97 1.42 13.35
CA ARG A 163 14.98 2.37 14.48
C ARG A 163 15.98 3.52 14.26
N ALA A 164 16.95 3.37 13.35
CA ALA A 164 18.03 4.32 13.09
C ALA A 164 18.29 4.48 11.59
N HIS A 165 17.42 5.23 10.92
CA HIS A 165 17.19 5.19 9.46
C HIS A 165 17.91 6.28 8.66
N GLU A 166 18.70 7.15 9.29
CA GLU A 166 19.35 8.28 8.61
C GLU A 166 20.32 7.82 7.52
N LYS A 167 20.95 6.66 7.72
CA LYS A 167 21.92 6.08 6.80
C LYS A 167 21.78 4.55 6.77
N PRO A 168 22.08 3.90 5.65
CA PRO A 168 22.15 2.45 5.60
C PRO A 168 23.22 1.95 6.57
N VAL A 169 22.90 0.94 7.37
CA VAL A 169 23.86 0.21 8.22
C VAL A 169 24.75 -0.71 7.38
N ILE A 170 24.27 -1.19 6.24
CA ILE A 170 25.06 -1.99 5.29
C ILE A 170 24.80 -1.48 3.88
N VAL A 171 25.87 -1.32 3.11
CA VAL A 171 25.82 -1.16 1.66
C VAL A 171 26.71 -2.22 1.07
N ARG A 172 26.17 -3.06 0.18
CA ARG A 172 26.89 -4.17 -0.43
C ARG A 172 26.64 -4.19 -1.92
N GLU A 173 27.71 -4.25 -2.69
CA GLU A 173 27.66 -4.36 -4.15
C GLU A 173 27.90 -5.82 -4.56
N GLU A 174 27.05 -6.35 -5.41
CA GLU A 174 27.16 -7.68 -6.00
C GLU A 174 27.77 -7.59 -7.41
N HIS A 175 28.30 -8.70 -7.91
CA HIS A 175 28.90 -8.73 -9.24
C HIS A 175 27.88 -8.60 -10.37
N GLU A 176 26.65 -9.03 -10.12
CA GLU A 176 25.58 -9.10 -11.11
C GLU A 176 24.31 -8.38 -10.63
N PRO A 177 23.43 -7.96 -11.57
CA PRO A 177 22.19 -7.29 -11.24
C PRO A 177 21.30 -8.13 -10.32
N ILE A 178 20.75 -7.47 -9.31
CA ILE A 178 19.88 -8.10 -8.32
C ILE A 178 18.47 -8.16 -8.90
N VAL A 179 17.96 -9.38 -9.06
CA VAL A 179 16.60 -9.61 -9.54
C VAL A 179 15.60 -9.61 -8.39
N LYS A 180 15.99 -10.18 -7.24
CA LYS A 180 15.11 -10.24 -6.06
C LYS A 180 15.91 -10.32 -4.76
N LEU A 181 15.37 -9.71 -3.72
CA LEU A 181 15.84 -9.86 -2.34
C LEU A 181 14.76 -10.51 -1.48
N ALA A 182 15.19 -11.35 -0.53
CA ALA A 182 14.33 -11.88 0.53
C ALA A 182 15.16 -12.12 1.79
N TRP A 183 14.52 -12.05 2.97
CA TRP A 183 15.16 -12.48 4.22
C TRP A 183 14.83 -13.94 4.52
N SER A 184 15.87 -14.73 4.81
CA SER A 184 15.74 -16.06 5.39
C SER A 184 15.17 -15.99 6.82
N ARG A 185 14.63 -17.12 7.32
CA ARG A 185 14.12 -17.20 8.70
C ARG A 185 15.22 -17.07 9.77
N THR A 186 16.48 -17.29 9.40
CA THR A 186 17.64 -17.18 10.30
C THR A 186 18.30 -15.81 10.26
N GLY A 187 17.77 -14.85 9.48
CA GLY A 187 18.28 -13.48 9.42
C GLY A 187 19.35 -13.20 8.37
N PHE A 188 19.63 -14.13 7.45
CA PHE A 188 20.47 -13.86 6.27
C PHE A 188 19.65 -13.31 5.10
N ILE A 189 20.22 -12.39 4.32
CA ILE A 189 19.67 -11.94 3.04
C ILE A 189 19.91 -13.03 1.99
N ILE A 190 18.84 -13.47 1.36
CA ILE A 190 18.83 -14.32 0.17
C ILE A 190 18.71 -13.41 -1.04
N ILE A 191 19.61 -13.61 -2.00
CA ILE A 191 19.71 -12.81 -3.22
C ILE A 191 19.47 -13.74 -4.40
N LEU A 192 18.61 -13.32 -5.33
CA LEU A 192 18.46 -13.96 -6.63
C LEU A 192 19.12 -13.09 -7.69
N ILE A 193 20.00 -13.72 -8.46
CA ILE A 193 20.79 -13.16 -9.56
C ILE A 193 20.58 -14.07 -10.77
N ILE A 194 20.59 -13.53 -12.00
CA ILE A 194 20.52 -14.28 -13.26
C ILE A 194 21.90 -14.35 -13.89
#